data_AF-A0A812ZBN6-F1
#
_entry.id   AF-A0A812ZBN6-F1
#
_cell.length_a   1.000
_cell.length_b   1.000
_cell.length_c   1.000
_cell.angle_alpha   90.00
_cell.angle_beta   90.00
_cell.angle_gamma   90.00
#
_symmetry.space_group_name_H-M   'P 1'
#
loop_
_entity.id
_entity.type
_entity.pdbx_description
1 polymer ?
#
loop_
_entity_poly.entity_id
_entity_poly.type
_entity_poly.pdbx_seq_one_letter_code
_entity_poly.pdbx_strand_id
1 'polypeptide(L)'
;MSGAKMTKAELQKRLQMLGETPPAGWTKVQLASRLAEISEESETTLSERDAAKMVNKCKTKVALQELLTEHQVYYTKHQNSDQLKSSMLKYLMENKVPASENNYMGFGKHSQLTYGETLVFMPAYVEWCVTTAAEEPECHWRLRRFARWVQGLGEGEKKEITKRIQIEHHGSPPKKSYAATSASSSTTNNENKWEMVSDLEMIPAEANDQSSKIRELENELRQLRDMIQAKTETDKELSSARKKANRNDEL
;
A
#
# COMPACT_ATOMS: atom_id res chain seq x y z
N MET A 1 11.14 23.04 -17.02
CA MET A 1 10.34 24.30 -17.11
C MET A 1 9.80 24.58 -15.69
N SER A 2 10.08 25.66 -14.95
CA SER A 2 10.37 27.06 -15.26
C SER A 2 11.26 27.68 -14.16
N GLY A 3 12.58 27.75 -14.38
CA GLY A 3 13.49 28.57 -13.55
C GLY A 3 13.45 30.07 -13.92
N ALA A 4 12.70 30.43 -14.97
CA ALA A 4 12.63 31.80 -15.48
C ALA A 4 11.93 32.77 -14.51
N LYS A 5 10.99 32.26 -13.68
CA LYS A 5 10.20 33.06 -12.74
C LYS A 5 10.87 33.33 -11.39
N MET A 6 11.90 32.57 -11.01
CA MET A 6 12.59 32.73 -9.72
C MET A 6 13.74 33.75 -9.82
N THR A 7 13.98 34.49 -8.75
CA THR A 7 15.11 35.44 -8.67
C THR A 7 16.43 34.72 -8.38
N LYS A 8 17.57 35.34 -8.68
CA LYS A 8 18.90 34.77 -8.40
C LYS A 8 19.06 34.37 -6.91
N ALA A 9 18.58 35.21 -6.01
CA ALA A 9 18.62 34.98 -4.57
C ALA A 9 17.76 33.79 -4.14
N GLU A 10 16.58 33.61 -4.74
CA GLU A 10 15.71 32.46 -4.46
C GLU A 10 16.34 31.14 -4.93
N LEU A 11 16.98 31.13 -6.11
CA LEU A 11 17.69 29.97 -6.62
C LEU A 11 18.89 29.61 -5.72
N GLN A 12 19.64 30.61 -5.25
CA GLN A 12 20.75 30.41 -4.30
C GLN A 12 20.26 29.87 -2.96
N LYS A 13 19.18 30.43 -2.41
CA LYS A 13 18.58 29.95 -1.15
C LYS A 13 18.10 28.51 -1.28
N ARG A 14 17.55 28.13 -2.43
CA ARG A 14 17.09 26.76 -2.69
C ARG A 14 18.25 25.76 -2.75
N LEU A 15 19.36 26.11 -3.42
CA LEU A 15 20.58 25.30 -3.40
C LEU A 15 21.17 25.20 -1.99
N GLN A 16 21.13 26.30 -1.21
CA GLN A 16 21.60 26.32 0.17
C GLN A 16 20.75 25.45 1.12
N MET A 17 19.43 25.40 0.92
CA MET A 17 18.56 24.46 1.64
C MET A 17 18.86 23.00 1.28
N LEU A 18 19.37 22.75 0.08
CA LEU A 18 19.78 21.42 -0.39
C LEU A 18 21.22 21.05 0.04
N GLY A 19 21.87 21.90 0.84
CA GLY A 19 23.22 21.63 1.38
C GLY A 19 24.37 22.06 0.46
N GLU A 20 24.09 22.69 -0.68
CA GLU A 20 25.12 23.27 -1.56
C GLU A 20 25.26 24.77 -1.32
N THR A 21 26.50 25.25 -1.18
CA THR A 21 26.78 26.70 -1.17
C THR A 21 27.20 27.15 -2.57
N PRO A 22 26.27 27.63 -3.42
CA PRO A 22 26.61 28.03 -4.78
C PRO A 22 27.54 29.26 -4.78
N PRO A 23 28.57 29.31 -5.64
CA PRO A 23 29.45 30.46 -5.79
C PRO A 23 28.70 31.76 -6.11
N ALA A 24 29.14 32.88 -5.53
CA ALA A 24 28.51 34.20 -5.72
C ALA A 24 28.47 34.66 -7.21
N GLY A 25 29.46 34.22 -8.00
CA GLY A 25 29.60 34.52 -9.42
C GLY A 25 28.65 33.77 -10.35
N TRP A 26 27.90 32.78 -9.86
CA TRP A 26 26.98 32.04 -10.73
C TRP A 26 25.85 32.93 -11.26
N THR A 27 25.59 32.79 -12.56
CA THR A 27 24.48 33.46 -13.24
C THR A 27 23.15 32.78 -12.90
N LYS A 28 22.04 33.49 -13.11
CA LYS A 28 20.69 32.93 -12.93
C LYS A 28 20.48 31.63 -13.73
N VAL A 29 21.08 31.56 -14.91
CA VAL A 29 21.02 30.38 -15.80
C VAL A 29 21.79 29.19 -15.21
N GLN A 30 22.99 29.42 -14.67
CA GLN A 30 23.79 28.37 -14.03
C GLN A 30 23.14 27.83 -12.74
N LEU A 31 22.57 28.72 -11.92
CA LEU A 31 21.81 28.31 -10.72
C LEU A 31 20.56 27.51 -11.09
N ALA A 32 19.86 27.92 -12.16
CA ALA A 32 18.72 27.18 -12.68
C ALA A 32 19.12 25.83 -13.29
N SER A 33 20.26 25.75 -13.97
CA SER A 33 20.83 24.49 -14.48
C SER A 33 21.19 23.56 -13.33
N ARG A 34 21.88 24.04 -12.29
CA ARG A 34 22.24 23.21 -11.13
C ARG A 34 21.02 22.70 -10.39
N LEU A 35 20.01 23.56 -10.20
CA LEU A 35 18.73 23.12 -9.63
C LEU A 35 18.00 22.13 -10.54
N ALA A 36 18.12 22.27 -11.87
CA ALA A 36 17.58 21.31 -12.82
C ALA A 36 18.30 19.97 -12.74
N GLU A 37 19.62 19.96 -12.66
CA GLU A 37 20.46 18.76 -12.49
C GLU A 37 20.14 18.06 -11.16
N ILE A 38 20.07 18.79 -10.04
CA ILE A 38 19.66 18.23 -8.75
C ILE A 38 18.21 17.75 -8.81
N SER A 39 17.35 18.41 -9.59
CA SER A 39 15.96 17.97 -9.77
C SER A 39 15.80 16.79 -10.74
N GLU A 40 16.73 16.60 -11.67
CA GLU A 40 16.79 15.44 -12.57
C GLU A 40 17.42 14.25 -11.85
N GLU A 41 18.35 14.52 -10.93
CA GLU A 41 18.88 13.56 -9.96
C GLU A 41 17.81 13.20 -8.90
N SER A 42 16.89 14.12 -8.61
CA SER A 42 15.64 13.81 -7.89
C SER A 42 14.62 13.16 -8.83
N GLU A 43 14.81 11.86 -9.09
CA GLU A 43 13.88 10.90 -9.68
C GLU A 43 12.60 11.48 -10.34
N THR A 44 12.51 11.38 -11.67
CA THR A 44 11.28 11.63 -12.45
C THR A 44 10.06 11.00 -11.76
N THR A 45 9.20 11.85 -11.20
CA THR A 45 7.96 11.40 -10.56
C THR A 45 6.94 10.97 -11.62
N LEU A 46 6.20 9.90 -11.32
CA LEU A 46 5.17 9.35 -12.19
C LEU A 46 3.78 9.70 -11.65
N SER A 47 2.80 9.84 -12.54
CA SER A 47 1.40 9.81 -12.14
C SER A 47 0.96 8.37 -11.85
N GLU A 48 -0.07 8.19 -11.03
CA GLU A 48 -0.64 6.85 -10.77
C GLU A 48 -1.07 6.15 -12.07
N ARG A 49 -1.66 6.93 -12.98
CA ARG A 49 -2.08 6.45 -14.29
C ARG A 49 -0.90 5.99 -15.15
N ASP A 50 0.21 6.70 -15.10
CA ASP A 50 1.39 6.35 -15.91
C ASP A 50 2.15 5.16 -15.34
N ALA A 51 2.28 5.07 -14.01
CA ALA A 51 2.86 3.91 -13.35
C ALA A 51 2.11 2.63 -13.71
N ALA A 52 0.79 2.70 -13.70
CA ALA A 52 -0.01 1.52 -13.94
C ALA A 52 -0.16 1.24 -15.46
N LYS A 53 -0.13 2.25 -16.35
CA LYS A 53 0.08 2.06 -17.79
C LYS A 53 1.40 1.36 -18.10
N MET A 54 2.48 1.73 -17.41
CA MET A 54 3.81 1.11 -17.57
C MET A 54 3.75 -0.39 -17.29
N VAL A 55 3.12 -0.79 -16.18
CA VAL A 55 2.91 -2.21 -15.83
C VAL A 55 2.01 -2.90 -16.86
N ASN A 56 0.90 -2.28 -17.27
CA ASN A 56 -0.06 -2.86 -18.22
C ASN A 56 0.46 -2.98 -19.66
N LYS A 57 1.50 -2.22 -20.01
CA LYS A 57 2.16 -2.32 -21.32
C LYS A 57 2.93 -3.64 -21.46
N CYS A 58 3.39 -4.21 -20.35
CA CYS A 58 4.07 -5.50 -20.34
C CYS A 58 3.05 -6.65 -20.48
N LYS A 59 2.87 -7.13 -21.71
CA LYS A 59 1.91 -8.20 -22.04
C LYS A 59 2.42 -9.61 -21.74
N THR A 60 3.74 -9.77 -21.57
CA THR A 60 4.38 -11.07 -21.33
C THR A 60 5.08 -11.09 -19.96
N LYS A 61 5.23 -12.30 -19.40
CA LYS A 61 5.97 -12.49 -18.14
C LYS A 61 7.43 -12.04 -18.27
N VAL A 62 8.06 -12.27 -19.43
CA VAL A 62 9.45 -11.86 -19.71
C VAL A 62 9.58 -10.34 -19.70
N ALA A 63 8.69 -9.61 -20.36
CA ALA A 63 8.72 -8.15 -20.36
C ALA A 63 8.52 -7.56 -18.94
N LEU A 64 7.68 -8.19 -18.10
CA LEU A 64 7.55 -7.80 -16.69
C LEU A 64 8.83 -8.06 -15.90
N GLN A 65 9.49 -9.19 -16.14
CA GLN A 65 10.76 -9.54 -15.50
C GLN A 65 11.90 -8.59 -15.89
N GLU A 66 11.96 -8.17 -17.15
CA GLU A 66 12.90 -7.15 -17.63
C GLU A 66 12.64 -5.81 -16.93
N LEU A 67 11.39 -5.36 -16.88
CA LEU A 67 11.01 -4.12 -16.19
C LEU A 67 11.36 -4.15 -14.69
N LEU A 68 11.07 -5.26 -14.00
CA LEU A 68 11.46 -5.44 -12.60
C LEU A 68 12.98 -5.40 -12.43
N THR A 69 13.73 -6.00 -13.36
CA THR A 69 15.20 -6.01 -13.33
C THR A 69 15.78 -4.62 -13.54
N GLU A 70 15.23 -3.85 -14.49
CA GLU A 70 15.61 -2.46 -14.77
C GLU A 70 15.47 -1.57 -13.52
N HIS A 71 14.39 -1.77 -12.76
CA HIS A 71 14.12 -1.06 -11.53
C HIS A 71 14.72 -1.71 -10.27
N GLN A 72 15.55 -2.75 -10.42
CA GLN A 72 16.20 -3.50 -9.34
C GLN A 72 15.21 -4.08 -8.30
N VAL A 73 14.00 -4.40 -8.75
CA VAL A 73 12.97 -5.03 -7.91
C VAL A 73 13.18 -6.54 -7.93
N TYR A 74 13.40 -7.12 -6.75
CA TYR A 74 13.58 -8.56 -6.60
C TYR A 74 12.29 -9.32 -6.95
N TYR A 75 12.44 -10.44 -7.66
CA TYR A 75 11.36 -11.40 -7.93
C TYR A 75 11.90 -12.83 -7.97
N THR A 76 11.03 -13.81 -7.75
CA THR A 76 11.36 -15.24 -7.82
C THR A 76 10.82 -15.88 -9.08
N LYS A 77 11.46 -16.99 -9.52
CA LYS A 77 11.07 -17.71 -10.75
C LYS A 77 9.63 -18.23 -10.72
N HIS A 78 9.14 -18.61 -9.53
CA HIS A 78 7.84 -19.24 -9.32
C HIS A 78 6.68 -18.24 -9.32
N GLN A 79 6.93 -16.93 -9.26
CA GLN A 79 5.87 -15.93 -9.29
C GLN A 79 5.14 -15.93 -10.63
N ASN A 80 3.81 -15.83 -10.59
CA ASN A 80 3.00 -15.66 -11.79
C ASN A 80 2.99 -14.20 -12.27
N SER A 81 2.44 -13.94 -13.46
CA SER A 81 2.44 -12.59 -14.04
C SER A 81 1.75 -11.55 -13.16
N ASP A 82 0.67 -11.90 -12.46
CA ASP A 82 -0.09 -10.94 -11.64
C ASP A 82 0.64 -10.60 -10.34
N GLN A 83 1.36 -11.56 -9.75
CA GLN A 83 2.28 -11.32 -8.64
C GLN A 83 3.41 -10.38 -9.07
N LEU A 84 3.99 -10.56 -10.26
CA LEU A 84 5.03 -9.68 -10.79
C LEU A 84 4.51 -8.25 -11.04
N LYS A 85 3.32 -8.12 -11.64
CA LYS A 85 2.65 -6.82 -11.82
C LYS A 85 2.41 -6.13 -10.48
N SER A 86 1.95 -6.88 -9.48
CA SER A 86 1.66 -6.35 -8.14
C SER A 86 2.93 -5.86 -7.46
N SER A 87 4.03 -6.64 -7.52
CA SER A 87 5.34 -6.22 -7.02
C SER A 87 5.85 -4.96 -7.70
N MET A 88 5.74 -4.89 -9.04
CA MET A 88 6.18 -3.72 -9.79
C MET A 88 5.33 -2.48 -9.48
N LEU A 89 4.00 -2.64 -9.45
CA LEU A 89 3.10 -1.55 -9.13
C LEU A 89 3.33 -1.04 -7.70
N LYS A 90 3.51 -1.95 -6.73
CA LYS A 90 3.88 -1.58 -5.36
C LYS A 90 5.14 -0.72 -5.35
N TYR A 91 6.21 -1.17 -6.01
CA TYR A 91 7.47 -0.42 -6.09
C TYR A 91 7.27 0.98 -6.70
N LEU A 92 6.55 1.08 -7.83
CA LEU A 92 6.31 2.36 -8.50
C LEU A 92 5.48 3.29 -7.63
N MET A 93 4.45 2.77 -6.96
CA MET A 93 3.68 3.55 -6.00
C MET A 93 4.62 4.07 -4.92
N GLU A 94 5.26 3.19 -4.15
CA GLU A 94 6.08 3.55 -2.98
C GLU A 94 7.21 4.54 -3.29
N ASN A 95 7.84 4.44 -4.46
CA ASN A 95 9.09 5.17 -4.75
C ASN A 95 8.95 6.24 -5.84
N LYS A 96 8.07 6.06 -6.83
CA LYS A 96 8.02 6.92 -8.02
C LYS A 96 6.79 7.80 -8.10
N VAL A 97 5.69 7.39 -7.48
CA VAL A 97 4.43 8.16 -7.49
C VAL A 97 4.32 8.97 -6.20
N PRO A 98 4.16 10.30 -6.26
CA PRO A 98 3.86 11.09 -5.06
C PRO A 98 2.49 10.71 -4.49
N ALA A 99 2.39 10.63 -3.16
CA ALA A 99 1.11 10.48 -2.49
C ALA A 99 0.36 11.83 -2.46
N SER A 100 -0.96 11.78 -2.59
CA SER A 100 -1.86 12.94 -2.64
C SER A 100 -3.18 12.62 -1.96
N GLU A 101 -3.94 13.66 -1.62
CA GLU A 101 -5.28 13.53 -1.02
C GLU A 101 -6.27 12.76 -1.89
N ASN A 102 -6.05 12.68 -3.20
CA ASN A 102 -6.93 12.01 -4.16
C ASN A 102 -6.65 10.51 -4.31
N ASN A 103 -5.56 9.99 -3.74
CA ASN A 103 -5.27 8.56 -3.82
C ASN A 103 -6.27 7.79 -2.95
N TYR A 104 -6.78 6.67 -3.46
CA TYR A 104 -7.64 5.78 -2.69
C TYR A 104 -6.86 5.01 -1.63
N MET A 105 -7.52 4.71 -0.52
CA MET A 105 -7.00 3.81 0.51
C MET A 105 -6.68 2.44 -0.11
N GLY A 106 -7.65 1.81 -0.78
CA GLY A 106 -7.44 0.54 -1.47
C GLY A 106 -7.07 -0.63 -0.55
N PHE A 107 -7.33 -0.52 0.75
CA PHE A 107 -7.22 -1.59 1.75
C PHE A 107 -8.20 -1.37 2.90
N GLY A 108 -8.51 -2.44 3.64
CA GLY A 108 -9.32 -2.38 4.87
C GLY A 108 -10.76 -1.91 4.65
N LYS A 109 -11.44 -1.58 5.76
CA LYS A 109 -12.87 -1.20 5.78
C LYS A 109 -13.17 0.09 5.01
N HIS A 110 -12.20 0.99 4.89
CA HIS A 110 -12.32 2.29 4.22
C HIS A 110 -11.63 2.31 2.86
N SER A 111 -11.47 1.15 2.21
CA SER A 111 -10.78 1.01 0.93
C SER A 111 -11.30 1.91 -0.19
N GLN A 112 -12.59 2.24 -0.15
CA GLN A 112 -13.27 3.09 -1.13
C GLN A 112 -13.11 4.60 -0.88
N LEU A 113 -12.57 5.00 0.28
CA LEU A 113 -12.30 6.41 0.57
C LEU A 113 -10.94 6.82 0.02
N THR A 114 -10.83 8.08 -0.34
CA THR A 114 -9.54 8.72 -0.61
C THR A 114 -8.78 9.02 0.68
N TYR A 115 -7.49 9.35 0.54
CA TYR A 115 -6.63 9.78 1.64
C TYR A 115 -7.20 11.05 2.29
N GLY A 116 -7.67 12.01 1.50
CA GLY A 116 -8.29 13.25 1.97
C GLY A 116 -9.60 12.98 2.74
N GLU A 117 -10.50 12.17 2.19
CA GLU A 117 -11.75 11.82 2.88
C GLU A 117 -11.49 11.07 4.19
N THR A 118 -10.54 10.13 4.20
CA THR A 118 -10.18 9.38 5.40
C THR A 118 -9.59 10.31 6.46
N LEU A 119 -8.73 11.24 6.06
CA LEU A 119 -8.14 12.24 6.96
C LEU A 119 -9.21 13.09 7.65
N VAL A 120 -10.27 13.46 6.93
CA VAL A 120 -11.31 14.39 7.40
C VAL A 120 -12.40 13.68 8.19
N PHE A 121 -12.91 12.56 7.68
CA PHE A 121 -14.11 11.92 8.23
C PHE A 121 -13.78 10.80 9.23
N MET A 122 -12.55 10.27 9.21
CA MET A 122 -12.17 9.08 9.98
C MET A 122 -10.93 9.29 10.88
N PRO A 123 -10.90 10.30 11.78
CA PRO A 123 -9.70 10.64 12.55
C PRO A 123 -9.18 9.49 13.42
N ALA A 124 -10.04 8.70 14.06
CA ALA A 124 -9.62 7.52 14.82
C ALA A 124 -8.99 6.42 13.93
N TYR A 125 -9.44 6.28 12.68
CA TYR A 125 -8.85 5.33 11.73
C TYR A 125 -7.49 5.83 11.23
N VAL A 126 -7.32 7.14 11.10
CA VAL A 126 -6.03 7.77 10.77
C VAL A 126 -5.02 7.48 11.88
N GLU A 127 -5.41 7.68 13.13
CA GLU A 127 -4.57 7.37 14.30
C GLU A 127 -4.16 5.89 14.29
N TRP A 128 -5.12 4.98 14.10
CA TRP A 128 -4.82 3.55 13.97
C TRP A 128 -3.83 3.27 12.83
N CYS A 129 -4.05 3.81 11.63
CA CYS A 129 -3.12 3.61 10.51
C CYS A 129 -1.69 4.09 10.84
N VAL A 130 -1.58 5.24 11.51
CA VAL A 130 -0.27 5.81 11.88
C VAL A 130 0.43 4.96 12.94
N THR A 131 -0.30 4.52 13.97
CA THR A 131 0.23 3.66 15.04
C THR A 131 0.64 2.30 14.49
N THR A 132 -0.23 1.63 13.72
CA THR A 132 0.07 0.33 13.11
C THR A 132 1.26 0.42 12.16
N ALA A 133 1.39 1.49 11.36
CA ALA A 133 2.55 1.65 10.49
C ALA A 133 3.88 1.77 11.26
N ALA A 134 3.85 2.30 12.48
CA ALA A 134 5.02 2.45 13.33
C ALA A 134 5.35 1.16 14.12
N GLU A 135 4.32 0.43 14.56
CA GLU A 135 4.47 -0.76 15.40
C GLU A 135 4.68 -2.05 14.60
N GLU A 136 4.13 -2.13 13.38
CA GLU A 136 4.15 -3.34 12.55
C GLU A 136 5.01 -3.16 11.28
N PRO A 137 6.25 -3.70 11.28
CA PRO A 137 7.13 -3.65 10.12
C PRO A 137 6.54 -4.33 8.88
N GLU A 138 5.71 -5.35 9.06
CA GLU A 138 5.10 -6.14 7.97
C GLU A 138 3.68 -5.70 7.61
N CYS A 139 3.22 -4.53 8.08
CA CYS A 139 1.90 -4.03 7.70
C CYS A 139 1.76 -3.78 6.18
N HIS A 140 0.52 -3.76 5.71
CA HIS A 140 0.21 -3.60 4.29
C HIS A 140 0.82 -2.32 3.71
N TRP A 141 1.45 -2.41 2.53
CA TRP A 141 2.23 -1.30 1.95
C TRP A 141 1.41 -0.03 1.71
N ARG A 142 0.13 -0.16 1.31
CA ARG A 142 -0.78 0.99 1.14
C ARG A 142 -1.06 1.70 2.47
N LEU A 143 -1.12 0.96 3.57
CA LEU A 143 -1.31 1.52 4.92
C LEU A 143 -0.10 2.35 5.30
N ARG A 144 1.10 1.78 5.15
CA ARG A 144 2.36 2.48 5.43
C ARG A 144 2.54 3.73 4.59
N ARG A 145 2.18 3.64 3.30
CA ARG A 145 2.19 4.77 2.37
C ARG A 145 1.24 5.89 2.82
N PHE A 146 0.01 5.54 3.20
CA PHE A 146 -0.95 6.51 3.73
C PHE A 146 -0.45 7.16 5.02
N ALA A 147 0.03 6.36 5.98
CA ALA A 147 0.57 6.85 7.25
C ALA A 147 1.72 7.84 7.02
N ARG A 148 2.66 7.50 6.12
CA ARG A 148 3.77 8.39 5.75
C ARG A 148 3.28 9.69 5.12
N TRP A 149 2.27 9.64 4.26
CA TRP A 149 1.66 10.84 3.68
C TRP A 149 1.07 11.73 4.79
N VAL A 150 0.24 11.19 5.68
CA VAL A 150 -0.38 11.94 6.79
C VAL A 150 0.66 12.57 7.72
N GLN A 151 1.73 11.83 8.05
CA GLN A 151 2.81 12.31 8.90
C GLN A 151 3.63 13.43 8.25
N GLY A 152 3.71 13.45 6.91
CA GLY A 152 4.38 14.50 6.15
C GLY A 152 3.59 15.82 6.06
N LEU A 153 2.29 15.80 6.33
CA LEU A 153 1.44 16.99 6.24
C LEU A 153 1.65 17.94 7.42
N GLY A 154 1.85 19.21 7.11
CA GLY A 154 1.79 20.29 8.12
C GLY A 154 0.36 20.58 8.57
N GLU A 155 0.20 21.18 9.74
CA GLU A 155 -1.13 21.54 10.30
C GLU A 155 -1.94 22.45 9.36
N GLY A 156 -1.28 23.40 8.69
CA GLY A 156 -1.92 24.27 7.70
C GLY A 156 -2.42 23.52 6.46
N GLU A 157 -1.67 22.51 6.03
CA GLU A 157 -2.03 21.68 4.87
C GLU A 157 -3.22 20.77 5.20
N LYS A 158 -3.22 20.15 6.39
CA LYS A 158 -4.37 19.38 6.89
C LYS A 158 -5.64 20.21 6.93
N LYS A 159 -5.56 21.46 7.39
CA LYS A 159 -6.70 22.39 7.41
C LYS A 159 -7.20 22.73 6.01
N GLU A 160 -6.30 22.97 5.06
CA GLU A 160 -6.68 23.28 3.68
C GLU A 160 -7.31 22.07 2.98
N ILE A 161 -6.78 20.86 3.17
CA ILE A 161 -7.40 19.62 2.69
C ILE A 161 -8.80 19.47 3.30
N THR A 162 -8.93 19.66 4.62
CA THR A 162 -10.22 19.56 5.32
C THR A 162 -11.25 20.51 4.75
N LYS A 163 -10.88 21.78 4.54
CA LYS A 163 -11.76 22.78 3.95
C LYS A 163 -12.23 22.38 2.55
N ARG A 164 -11.31 21.93 1.68
CA ARG A 164 -11.63 21.50 0.30
C ARG A 164 -12.61 20.32 0.29
N ILE A 165 -12.31 19.26 1.03
CA ILE A 165 -13.15 18.05 1.10
C ILE A 165 -14.53 18.36 1.70
N GLN A 166 -14.62 19.20 2.73
CA GLN A 166 -15.91 19.59 3.31
C GLN A 166 -16.78 20.40 2.34
N ILE A 167 -16.17 21.28 1.53
CA ILE A 167 -16.89 22.04 0.50
C ILE A 167 -17.43 21.10 -0.57
N GLU A 168 -16.63 20.15 -1.05
CA GLU A 168 -17.05 19.16 -2.05
C GLU A 168 -18.21 18.29 -1.53
N HIS A 169 -18.18 17.91 -0.26
CA HIS A 169 -19.22 17.08 0.36
C HIS A 169 -20.53 17.86 0.68
N HIS A 170 -20.46 19.16 0.97
CA HIS A 170 -21.66 20.00 1.23
C HIS A 170 -22.20 20.70 -0.03
N GLY A 171 -21.49 20.61 -1.15
CA GLY A 171 -21.76 21.31 -2.40
C GLY A 171 -22.57 20.52 -3.43
N SER A 172 -23.74 19.98 -3.08
CA SER A 172 -24.80 19.73 -4.07
C SER A 172 -26.19 19.70 -3.42
N PRO A 173 -27.03 20.73 -3.63
CA PRO A 173 -28.47 20.56 -3.42
C PRO A 173 -29.01 19.53 -4.44
N PRO A 174 -29.92 18.63 -4.05
CA PRO A 174 -30.53 17.70 -4.98
C PRO A 174 -31.25 18.51 -6.07
N LYS A 175 -30.77 18.43 -7.32
CA LYS A 175 -31.46 19.04 -8.45
C LYS A 175 -32.83 18.35 -8.56
N LYS A 176 -33.89 19.14 -8.35
CA LYS A 176 -35.29 18.76 -8.59
C LYS A 176 -35.40 18.08 -9.96
N SER A 177 -35.86 16.85 -9.93
CA SER A 177 -36.27 16.08 -11.10
C SER A 177 -37.39 16.81 -11.84
N TYR A 178 -37.17 17.07 -13.13
CA TYR A 178 -38.24 17.17 -14.11
C TYR A 178 -38.13 15.99 -15.08
N ALA A 179 -39.29 15.50 -15.48
CA ALA A 179 -39.54 14.19 -16.05
C ALA A 179 -38.86 13.90 -17.39
N ALA A 180 -38.83 12.60 -17.67
CA ALA A 180 -38.15 11.89 -18.75
C ALA A 180 -38.37 12.43 -20.17
N THR A 181 -37.30 12.40 -20.96
CA THR A 181 -37.31 11.96 -22.37
C THR A 181 -35.97 11.32 -22.74
N SER A 182 -36.07 10.32 -23.60
CA SER A 182 -35.11 9.27 -23.92
C SER A 182 -33.91 9.75 -24.77
N ALA A 183 -32.84 8.95 -24.68
CA ALA A 183 -31.72 8.83 -25.61
C ALA A 183 -30.71 9.99 -25.71
N SER A 184 -29.57 9.81 -25.03
CA SER A 184 -28.23 9.82 -25.63
C SER A 184 -27.22 9.43 -24.56
N SER A 185 -26.77 8.17 -24.60
CA SER A 185 -25.67 7.67 -23.79
C SER A 185 -24.36 8.31 -24.28
N SER A 186 -24.01 9.46 -23.71
CA SER A 186 -22.65 9.98 -23.77
C SER A 186 -21.79 9.13 -22.83
N THR A 187 -21.05 8.21 -23.42
CA THR A 187 -19.98 7.46 -22.79
C THR A 187 -18.91 8.44 -22.30
N THR A 188 -19.03 8.93 -21.07
CA THR A 188 -17.89 9.50 -20.36
C THR A 188 -17.00 8.34 -19.96
N ASN A 189 -15.96 8.16 -20.77
CA ASN A 189 -14.94 7.13 -20.65
C ASN A 189 -14.15 7.32 -19.33
N ASN A 190 -14.62 6.71 -18.25
CA ASN A 190 -13.93 6.68 -16.97
C ASN A 190 -12.92 5.52 -16.93
N GLU A 191 -11.84 5.66 -17.71
CA GLU A 191 -10.69 4.74 -17.76
C GLU A 191 -9.69 5.00 -16.62
N ASN A 192 -10.19 5.09 -15.39
CA ASN A 192 -9.40 4.99 -14.16
C ASN A 192 -9.88 3.83 -13.26
N LYS A 193 -10.66 2.90 -13.83
CA LYS A 193 -10.88 1.57 -13.27
C LYS A 193 -9.59 0.77 -13.46
N TRP A 194 -8.55 1.10 -12.69
CA TRP A 194 -7.64 0.06 -12.24
C TRP A 194 -8.55 -0.98 -11.65
N GLU A 195 -8.62 -2.10 -12.36
CA GLU A 195 -9.26 -3.30 -11.88
C GLU A 195 -8.91 -3.36 -10.41
N MET A 196 -9.95 -3.39 -9.59
CA MET A 196 -9.85 -4.10 -8.35
C MET A 196 -9.27 -5.46 -8.71
N VAL A 197 -7.93 -5.55 -8.74
CA VAL A 197 -7.25 -6.63 -8.07
C VAL A 197 -7.67 -6.44 -6.62
N SER A 198 -8.91 -6.85 -6.37
CA SER A 198 -9.20 -7.78 -5.32
C SER A 198 -7.89 -8.40 -4.84
N ASP A 199 -7.31 -7.78 -3.81
CA ASP A 199 -7.20 -8.52 -2.55
C ASP A 199 -8.61 -8.99 -2.17
N LEU A 200 -9.07 -9.95 -2.97
CA LEU A 200 -9.91 -11.03 -2.59
C LEU A 200 -8.86 -12.15 -2.39
N GLU A 201 -7.98 -12.03 -1.38
CA GLU A 201 -8.34 -12.64 -0.10
C GLU A 201 -9.84 -12.54 0.12
N MET A 202 -10.54 -13.56 -0.39
CA MET A 202 -11.92 -13.80 -0.08
C MET A 202 -12.03 -13.67 1.45
N ILE A 203 -12.69 -12.62 1.93
CA ILE A 203 -13.63 -12.81 3.01
C ILE A 203 -14.92 -13.17 2.27
N PRO A 204 -15.21 -14.45 2.07
CA PRO A 204 -16.48 -14.85 1.52
C PRO A 204 -17.55 -14.48 2.57
N ALA A 205 -18.81 -14.48 2.17
CA ALA A 205 -19.95 -14.49 3.09
C ALA A 205 -19.98 -15.74 4.01
N GLU A 206 -18.89 -16.52 4.01
CA GLU A 206 -18.47 -17.60 4.89
C GLU A 206 -17.77 -17.10 6.16
N ALA A 207 -17.71 -15.80 6.52
CA ALA A 207 -17.07 -15.41 7.80
C ALA A 207 -17.68 -16.15 9.03
N ASN A 208 -18.95 -16.56 8.95
CA ASN A 208 -19.61 -17.43 9.92
C ASN A 208 -19.25 -18.93 9.75
N ASP A 209 -18.98 -19.37 8.52
CA ASP A 209 -18.58 -20.75 8.18
C ASP A 209 -17.09 -21.01 8.45
N GLN A 210 -16.21 -20.05 8.16
CA GLN A 210 -14.78 -20.04 8.48
C GLN A 210 -14.55 -20.04 10.00
N SER A 211 -15.34 -19.28 10.77
CA SER A 211 -15.30 -19.34 12.23
C SER A 211 -15.74 -20.71 12.77
N SER A 212 -16.68 -21.37 12.09
CA SER A 212 -17.11 -22.74 12.41
C SER A 212 -16.04 -23.77 12.05
N LYS A 213 -15.42 -23.61 10.87
CA LYS A 213 -14.29 -24.41 10.37
C LYS A 213 -13.06 -24.29 11.28
N ILE A 214 -12.75 -23.07 11.73
CA ILE A 214 -11.65 -22.81 12.68
C ILE A 214 -11.93 -23.50 14.00
N ARG A 215 -13.15 -23.39 14.55
CA ARG A 215 -13.54 -24.11 15.78
C ARG A 215 -13.47 -25.63 15.63
N GLU A 216 -13.85 -26.16 14.47
CA GLU A 216 -13.78 -27.58 14.16
C GLU A 216 -12.32 -28.06 14.08
N LEU A 217 -11.46 -27.31 13.38
CA LEU A 217 -10.01 -27.57 13.33
C LEU A 217 -9.33 -27.42 14.69
N GLU A 218 -9.72 -26.45 15.50
CA GLU A 218 -9.23 -26.29 16.89
C GLU A 218 -9.62 -27.49 17.75
N ASN A 219 -10.81 -28.05 17.56
CA ASN A 219 -11.26 -29.27 18.24
C ASN A 219 -10.51 -30.51 17.74
N GLU A 220 -10.29 -30.66 16.44
CA GLU A 220 -9.51 -31.76 15.88
C GLU A 220 -8.05 -31.70 16.37
N LEU A 221 -7.44 -30.52 16.40
CA LEU A 221 -6.08 -30.33 16.94
C LEU A 221 -6.02 -30.65 18.43
N ARG A 222 -7.05 -30.31 19.20
CA ARG A 222 -7.16 -30.68 20.62
C ARG A 222 -7.26 -32.21 20.77
N GLN A 223 -8.11 -32.87 20.00
CA GLN A 223 -8.24 -34.33 20.04
C GLN A 223 -6.93 -35.03 19.63
N LEU A 224 -6.26 -34.55 18.58
CA LEU A 224 -4.97 -35.08 18.16
C LEU A 224 -3.89 -34.90 19.23
N ARG A 225 -3.87 -33.75 19.90
CA ARG A 225 -2.98 -33.52 21.04
C ARG A 225 -3.24 -34.51 22.17
N ASP A 226 -4.51 -34.73 22.52
CA ASP A 226 -4.90 -35.65 23.59
C ASP A 226 -4.59 -37.10 23.22
N MET A 227 -4.78 -37.49 21.96
CA MET A 227 -4.39 -38.82 21.46
C MET A 227 -2.88 -39.03 21.47
N ILE A 228 -2.09 -38.02 21.06
CA ILE A 228 -0.63 -38.08 21.14
C ILE A 228 -0.20 -38.20 22.60
N GLN A 229 -0.79 -37.41 23.49
CA GLN A 229 -0.48 -37.46 24.92
C GLN A 229 -0.81 -38.84 25.50
N ALA A 230 -2.01 -39.37 25.26
CA ALA A 230 -2.41 -40.69 25.70
C ALA A 230 -1.46 -41.78 25.17
N LYS A 231 -1.08 -41.72 23.89
CA LYS A 231 -0.13 -42.66 23.28
C LYS A 231 1.26 -42.57 23.90
N THR A 232 1.73 -41.35 24.19
CA THR A 232 3.02 -41.16 24.87
C THR A 232 3.00 -41.68 26.31
N GLU A 233 1.86 -41.62 27.00
CA GLU A 233 1.66 -42.19 28.33
C GLU A 233 1.63 -43.72 28.26
N THR A 234 0.94 -44.30 27.27
CA THR A 234 0.91 -45.75 27.06
C THR A 234 2.31 -46.30 26.73
N ASP A 235 3.06 -45.60 25.87
CA ASP A 235 4.43 -45.99 25.51
C ASP A 235 5.38 -45.89 26.72
N LYS A 236 5.18 -44.90 27.61
CA LYS A 236 5.93 -44.79 28.87
C LYS A 236 5.58 -45.92 29.84
N GLU A 237 4.31 -46.29 29.96
CA GLU A 237 3.88 -47.40 30.81
C GLU A 237 4.41 -48.75 30.30
N LEU A 238 4.35 -48.99 28.98
CA LEU A 238 4.93 -50.17 28.35
C LEU A 238 6.46 -50.24 28.52
N SER A 239 7.14 -49.10 28.40
CA SER A 239 8.58 -49.00 28.67
C SER A 239 8.92 -49.30 30.13
N SER A 240 8.11 -48.80 31.06
CA SER A 240 8.27 -49.05 32.50
C SER A 240 7.98 -50.51 32.88
N ALA A 241 6.94 -51.11 32.29
CA ALA A 241 6.59 -52.51 32.46
C ALA A 241 7.68 -53.45 31.92
N ARG A 242 8.23 -53.16 30.73
CA ARG A 242 9.39 -53.89 30.18
C ARG A 242 10.62 -53.81 31.08
N LYS A 243 10.93 -52.63 31.64
CA LYS A 243 12.04 -52.47 32.59
C LYS A 243 11.83 -53.23 33.89
N LYS A 244 10.59 -53.35 34.38
CA LYS A 244 10.26 -54.13 35.58
C LYS A 244 10.34 -55.64 35.33
N ALA A 245 9.86 -56.12 34.18
CA ALA A 245 9.97 -57.53 33.79
C ALA A 245 11.44 -57.97 33.69
N ASN A 246 12.28 -57.17 33.03
CA ASN A 246 13.70 -57.47 32.86
C ASN A 246 14.49 -57.47 34.18
N ARG A 247 13.96 -56.84 35.24
CA ARG A 247 14.59 -56.78 36.57
C ARG A 247 14.21 -57.96 37.46
N ASN A 248 13.14 -58.69 37.13
CA ASN A 248 12.70 -59.87 37.86
C ASN A 248 13.32 -61.16 37.33
N ASP A 249 13.91 -61.15 36.13
CA ASP A 249 14.66 -62.29 35.55
C ASP A 249 16.15 -62.31 35.96
N GLU A 250 16.62 -61.31 36.73
CA GLU A 250 18.01 -61.20 37.23
C GLU A 250 18.16 -61.55 38.74
N LEU A 251 17.16 -62.17 39.37
CA LEU A 251 17.18 -62.68 40.75
C LEU A 251 16.91 -64.18 40.78
#